data_AF-A0A1G2E4H4-F1
#
_entry.id   AF-A0A1G2E4H4-F1
#
_cell.length_a   1.000
_cell.length_b   1.000
_cell.length_c   1.000
_cell.angle_alpha   90.00
_cell.angle_beta   90.00
_cell.angle_gamma   90.00
#
_symmetry.space_group_name_H-M   'P 1'
#
loop_
_entity.id
_entity.type
_entity.pdbx_description
1 polymer ?
#
loop_
_entity_poly.entity_id
_entity_poly.type
_entity_poly.pdbx_seq_one_letter_code
_entity_poly.pdbx_strand_id
1 'polypeptide(L)'
;MFLWRKSFILCVLCTLSAHGGDSVILIDEEKYVATPACTTLGTCDVREIGFWTHRYRVGPKDETDLYDQSYGTSLYAWYETGSFDTLKDYVFVQYIHGCVFRSRSTSGGMELHHGMVRNHLDPTRTKAFIHPEWTVDSDDKDPVYNTHISHPDERHFFMQWNDNEGEFPKRRGNLYGKALPPKPRLYTTDLPTQAMASIYHDGSIWAINVSLEFRMCLYREKDIPKEVAIDTHIMAEPLACFDWRSSAVYNHEMKRFDTPTTIVPQCTQMAALPRRNAKGETLP
;
A
#
# COMPACT_ATOMS: atom_id res chain seq x y z
N MET A 1 21.93 -15.23 5.37
CA MET A 1 21.78 -15.03 6.82
C MET A 1 21.92 -13.54 7.09
N PHE A 2 20.80 -12.83 7.29
CA PHE A 2 20.78 -11.37 7.46
C PHE A 2 21.18 -10.99 8.90
N LEU A 3 21.94 -9.90 9.06
CA LEU A 3 22.24 -9.29 10.35
C LEU A 3 21.19 -8.20 10.60
N TRP A 4 20.39 -8.38 11.65
CA TRP A 4 19.22 -7.57 11.94
C TRP A 4 19.57 -6.39 12.85
N ARG A 5 19.14 -5.18 12.49
CA ARG A 5 19.08 -4.05 13.41
C ARG A 5 17.68 -3.45 13.36
N LYS A 6 16.85 -3.75 14.36
CA LYS A 6 15.63 -2.97 14.64
C LYS A 6 16.05 -1.72 15.40
N SER A 7 15.95 -0.57 14.76
CA SER A 7 16.08 0.72 15.44
C SER A 7 14.68 1.23 15.74
N PHE A 8 14.30 1.27 17.01
CA PHE A 8 13.16 2.05 17.46
C PHE A 8 13.62 3.50 17.56
N ILE A 9 13.19 4.35 16.62
CA ILE A 9 13.38 5.79 16.74
C ILE A 9 12.15 6.31 17.51
N LEU A 10 12.40 6.91 18.67
CA LEU A 10 11.38 7.60 19.44
C LEU A 10 11.08 8.92 18.70
N CYS A 11 9.95 8.98 18.01
CA CYS A 11 9.62 10.12 17.16
C CYS A 11 9.26 11.36 18.00
N VAL A 12 9.92 12.48 17.70
CA VAL A 12 9.52 13.82 18.14
C VAL A 12 8.39 14.28 17.23
N LEU A 13 7.25 14.69 17.80
CA LEU A 13 6.06 15.20 17.11
C LEU A 13 6.39 16.18 15.97
N CYS A 14 6.44 15.70 14.73
CA CYS A 14 6.53 16.53 13.54
C CYS A 14 5.12 16.89 13.07
N THR A 15 4.67 18.11 13.39
CA THR A 15 3.41 18.64 12.84
C THR A 15 3.62 19.12 11.40
N LEU A 16 3.01 18.46 10.44
CA LEU A 16 2.91 18.96 9.06
C LEU A 16 1.62 19.77 8.93
N SER A 17 1.75 21.10 8.83
CA SER A 17 0.60 22.00 8.60
C SER A 17 0.10 21.85 7.16
N ALA A 18 -1.05 21.22 6.97
CA ALA A 18 -1.85 21.39 5.76
C ALA A 18 -2.59 22.74 5.85
N HIS A 19 -2.75 23.43 4.72
CA HIS A 19 -3.51 24.68 4.71
C HIS A 19 -5.00 24.35 4.82
N GLY A 20 -5.60 24.78 5.94
CA GLY A 20 -6.98 24.47 6.35
C GLY A 20 -6.97 23.43 7.46
N GLY A 21 -7.28 23.84 8.70
CA GLY A 21 -7.63 23.09 9.94
C GLY A 21 -6.98 21.74 10.28
N ASP A 22 -6.85 20.85 9.31
CA ASP A 22 -6.41 19.47 9.44
C ASP A 22 -4.90 19.37 9.59
N SER A 23 -4.48 18.46 10.44
CA SER A 23 -3.08 18.11 10.65
C SER A 23 -2.85 16.66 10.32
N VAL A 24 -1.73 16.37 9.66
CA VAL A 24 -1.22 15.00 9.58
C VAL A 24 -0.47 14.71 10.88
N ILE A 25 -0.98 13.75 11.64
CA ILE A 25 -0.40 13.32 12.91
C ILE A 25 0.21 11.94 12.67
N LEU A 26 1.53 11.87 12.76
CA LEU A 26 2.25 10.59 12.72
C LEU A 26 1.95 9.83 14.02
N ILE A 27 1.41 8.62 13.87
CA ILE A 27 1.09 7.72 14.98
C ILE A 27 2.30 6.83 15.28
N ASP A 28 2.91 6.27 14.23
CA ASP A 28 3.97 5.27 14.34
C ASP A 28 4.82 5.24 13.06
N GLU A 29 6.08 4.85 13.21
CA GLU A 29 7.04 4.67 12.14
C GLU A 29 7.84 3.38 12.31
N GLU A 30 7.99 2.60 11.24
CA GLU A 30 8.86 1.42 11.24
C GLU A 30 9.81 1.49 10.03
N LYS A 31 11.12 1.49 10.31
CA LYS A 31 12.16 1.51 9.28
C LYS A 31 12.97 0.22 9.31
N TYR A 32 13.05 -0.43 8.15
CA TYR A 32 13.88 -1.61 7.90
C TYR A 32 14.96 -1.28 6.86
N VAL A 33 16.19 -1.70 7.12
CA VAL A 33 17.31 -1.58 6.19
C VAL A 33 18.11 -2.87 6.22
N ALA A 34 18.41 -3.41 5.04
CA ALA A 34 19.22 -4.60 4.87
C ALA A 34 20.31 -4.40 3.82
N THR A 35 21.48 -5.00 4.08
CA THR A 35 22.54 -5.18 3.10
C THR A 35 22.51 -6.65 2.65
N PRO A 36 22.20 -6.96 1.38
CA PRO A 36 22.10 -8.34 0.91
C PRO A 36 23.42 -9.10 1.03
N ALA A 37 23.34 -10.40 1.35
CA ALA A 37 24.50 -11.29 1.33
C ALA A 37 24.85 -11.69 -0.13
N CYS A 38 25.73 -10.90 -0.75
CA CYS A 38 26.17 -10.97 -2.15
C CYS A 38 26.42 -12.39 -2.72
N THR A 39 27.10 -13.28 -1.98
CA THR A 39 27.64 -14.54 -2.54
C THR A 39 26.59 -15.61 -2.85
N THR A 40 25.41 -15.57 -2.22
CA THR A 40 24.39 -16.62 -2.37
C THR A 40 23.37 -16.32 -3.47
N LEU A 41 23.07 -15.04 -3.69
CA LEU A 41 22.03 -14.61 -4.64
C LEU A 41 22.62 -13.99 -5.92
N GLY A 42 23.93 -13.71 -5.97
CA GLY A 42 24.57 -13.03 -7.10
C GLY A 42 24.23 -11.54 -7.18
N THR A 43 23.90 -10.92 -6.06
CA THR A 43 23.34 -9.55 -5.96
C THR A 43 24.36 -8.59 -5.36
N CYS A 44 25.62 -8.77 -5.75
CA CYS A 44 26.77 -8.03 -5.18
C CYS A 44 26.77 -6.55 -5.53
N ASP A 45 26.00 -6.19 -6.54
CA ASP A 45 25.70 -4.85 -6.98
C ASP A 45 24.61 -4.18 -6.15
N VAL A 46 23.78 -4.90 -5.37
CA VAL A 46 22.84 -4.27 -4.43
C VAL A 46 23.53 -3.94 -3.11
N ARG A 47 23.59 -2.66 -2.76
CA ARG A 47 24.21 -2.14 -1.53
C ARG A 47 23.24 -2.07 -0.36
N GLU A 48 22.02 -1.65 -0.64
CA GLU A 48 21.02 -1.38 0.38
C GLU A 48 19.63 -1.70 -0.17
N ILE A 49 18.80 -2.30 0.67
CA ILE A 49 17.35 -2.41 0.48
C ILE A 49 16.72 -1.85 1.74
N GLY A 50 15.69 -1.02 1.62
CA GLY A 50 14.97 -0.57 2.79
C GLY A 50 13.50 -0.33 2.55
N PHE A 51 12.78 -0.36 3.67
CA PHE A 51 11.35 -0.15 3.76
C PHE A 51 11.09 0.79 4.92
N TRP A 52 10.13 1.69 4.76
CA TRP A 52 9.74 2.62 5.81
C TRP A 52 8.23 2.83 5.76
N THR A 53 7.53 2.50 6.84
CA THR A 53 6.11 2.73 6.96
C THR A 53 5.82 3.91 7.88
N HIS A 54 4.79 4.67 7.54
CA HIS A 54 4.22 5.70 8.40
C HIS A 54 2.74 5.40 8.60
N ARG A 55 2.34 5.13 9.84
CA ARG A 55 0.93 5.14 10.20
C ARG A 55 0.56 6.53 10.68
N TYR A 56 -0.50 7.09 10.11
CA TYR A 56 -0.88 8.47 10.37
C TYR A 56 -2.39 8.63 10.51
N ARG A 57 -2.76 9.72 11.17
CA ARG A 57 -4.12 10.26 11.21
C ARG A 57 -4.16 11.60 10.50
N VAL A 58 -5.21 11.87 9.73
CA VAL A 58 -5.54 13.19 9.20
C VAL A 58 -6.84 13.64 9.85
N GLY A 59 -6.92 14.90 10.26
CA GLY A 59 -8.13 15.51 10.84
C GLY A 59 -7.78 16.62 11.81
N PRO A 60 -8.77 17.12 12.57
CA PRO A 60 -8.55 18.14 13.59
C PRO A 60 -7.50 17.72 14.61
N LYS A 61 -6.73 18.69 15.13
CA LYS A 61 -5.80 18.43 16.23
C LYS A 61 -6.52 18.08 17.53
N ASP A 62 -7.73 18.59 17.70
CA ASP A 62 -8.57 18.33 18.86
C ASP A 62 -9.31 17.00 18.66
N GLU A 63 -8.97 16.00 19.47
CA GLU A 63 -9.49 14.63 19.36
C GLU A 63 -10.97 14.52 19.73
N THR A 64 -11.59 15.62 20.20
CA THR A 64 -13.01 15.65 20.53
C THR A 64 -13.90 15.57 19.30
N ASP A 65 -13.40 15.93 18.12
CA ASP A 65 -14.09 15.68 16.86
C ASP A 65 -13.66 14.32 16.30
N LEU A 66 -14.42 13.29 16.65
CA LEU A 66 -14.23 11.91 16.19
C LEU A 66 -14.70 11.72 14.75
N TYR A 67 -15.37 12.73 14.18
CA TYR A 67 -15.90 12.72 12.83
C TYR A 67 -14.95 13.54 11.96
N ASP A 68 -14.74 13.10 10.72
CA ASP A 68 -13.73 13.66 9.79
C ASP A 68 -12.27 13.33 10.14
N GLN A 69 -12.05 12.30 10.96
CA GLN A 69 -10.73 11.67 11.08
C GLN A 69 -10.55 10.62 9.98
N SER A 70 -9.41 10.67 9.29
CA SER A 70 -8.94 9.60 8.42
C SER A 70 -7.70 8.92 8.99
N TYR A 71 -7.61 7.61 8.80
CA TYR A 71 -6.49 6.79 9.22
C TYR A 71 -5.87 6.12 8.00
N GLY A 72 -4.55 6.23 7.88
CA GLY A 72 -3.82 5.68 6.75
C GLY A 72 -2.47 5.11 7.18
N THR A 73 -1.94 4.26 6.31
CA THR A 73 -0.55 3.83 6.37
C THR A 73 0.07 4.08 5.00
N SER A 74 1.26 4.65 4.95
CA SER A 74 2.06 4.72 3.72
C SER A 74 3.29 3.84 3.83
N LEU A 75 3.76 3.35 2.69
CA LEU A 75 5.03 2.65 2.54
C LEU A 75 5.96 3.46 1.64
N TYR A 76 7.23 3.49 2.01
CA TYR A 76 8.35 3.85 1.17
C TYR A 76 9.25 2.62 1.04
N ALA A 77 9.53 2.18 -0.19
CA ALA A 77 10.43 1.07 -0.45
C ALA A 77 11.54 1.53 -1.39
N TRP A 78 12.80 1.26 -1.06
CA TRP A 78 13.94 1.70 -1.86
C TRP A 78 15.02 0.64 -1.96
N TYR A 79 15.86 0.80 -2.97
CA TYR A 79 17.12 0.07 -3.09
C TYR A 79 18.21 0.98 -3.65
N GLU A 80 19.45 0.67 -3.29
CA GLU A 80 20.65 1.30 -3.83
C GLU A 80 21.55 0.23 -4.45
N THR A 81 22.11 0.54 -5.61
CA THR A 81 23.05 -0.33 -6.32
C THR A 81 24.47 0.26 -6.36
N GLY A 82 25.41 -0.52 -6.90
CA GLY A 82 26.81 -0.16 -7.05
C GLY A 82 27.06 0.89 -8.13
N SER A 83 26.19 0.93 -9.15
CA SER A 83 26.30 1.76 -10.34
C SER A 83 24.92 2.13 -10.89
N PHE A 84 24.85 3.20 -11.70
CA PHE A 84 23.60 3.58 -12.37
C PHE A 84 23.10 2.51 -13.35
N ASP A 85 24.02 1.78 -13.99
CA ASP A 85 23.68 0.77 -15.00
C ASP A 85 22.89 -0.41 -14.43
N THR A 86 23.09 -0.72 -13.14
CA THR A 86 22.43 -1.84 -12.45
C THR A 86 21.11 -1.46 -11.81
N LEU A 87 20.70 -0.17 -11.85
CA LEU A 87 19.42 0.26 -11.28
C LEU A 87 18.23 -0.46 -11.93
N LYS A 88 18.29 -0.70 -13.24
CA LYS A 88 17.21 -1.34 -14.00
C LYS A 88 17.15 -2.85 -13.81
N ASP A 89 18.15 -3.45 -13.18
CA ASP A 89 18.20 -4.90 -12.97
C ASP A 89 17.28 -5.35 -11.83
N TYR A 90 16.67 -4.41 -11.09
CA TYR A 90 15.82 -4.70 -9.94
C TYR A 90 14.48 -3.97 -10.00
N VAL A 91 13.43 -4.63 -9.53
CA VAL A 91 12.07 -4.09 -9.51
C VAL A 91 11.34 -4.47 -8.24
N PHE A 92 10.38 -3.64 -7.84
CA PHE A 92 9.47 -3.95 -6.76
C PHE A 92 8.20 -4.62 -7.29
N VAL A 93 7.77 -5.66 -6.60
CA VAL A 93 6.44 -6.25 -6.76
C VAL A 93 5.74 -6.20 -5.41
N GLN A 94 4.52 -5.66 -5.39
CA GLN A 94 3.66 -5.68 -4.21
C GLN A 94 2.65 -6.82 -4.31
N TYR A 95 2.37 -7.46 -3.18
CA TYR A 95 1.25 -8.38 -3.01
C TYR A 95 0.26 -7.81 -2.01
N ILE A 96 -1.01 -8.16 -2.17
CA ILE A 96 -2.12 -7.67 -1.34
C ILE A 96 -3.05 -8.81 -0.92
N HIS A 97 -3.57 -8.70 0.30
CA HIS A 97 -4.59 -9.56 0.90
C HIS A 97 -5.50 -8.70 1.78
N GLY A 98 -6.81 -8.96 1.77
CA GLY A 98 -7.80 -8.24 2.57
C GLY A 98 -8.83 -7.48 1.76
N CYS A 99 -9.45 -6.46 2.35
CA CYS A 99 -10.49 -5.69 1.68
C CYS A 99 -10.65 -4.25 2.19
N VAL A 100 -11.38 -3.46 1.40
CA VAL A 100 -11.96 -2.18 1.79
C VAL A 100 -13.47 -2.28 1.71
N PHE A 101 -14.17 -1.90 2.77
CA PHE A 101 -15.63 -2.00 2.84
C PHE A 101 -16.24 -0.84 3.61
N ARG A 102 -17.51 -0.56 3.35
CA ARG A 102 -18.28 0.43 4.09
C ARG A 102 -19.12 -0.23 5.17
N SER A 103 -19.33 0.48 6.26
CA SER A 103 -20.25 0.07 7.32
C SER A 103 -21.14 1.23 7.75
N ARG A 104 -22.38 0.93 8.09
CA ARG A 104 -23.36 1.90 8.59
C ARG A 104 -24.10 1.32 9.78
N SER A 105 -24.28 2.10 10.85
CA SER A 105 -25.19 1.75 11.93
C SER A 105 -26.63 2.19 11.58
N THR A 106 -27.58 1.25 11.67
CA THR A 106 -29.01 1.50 11.49
C THR A 106 -29.80 0.96 12.68
N SER A 107 -31.10 1.28 12.76
CA SER A 107 -31.98 0.76 13.82
C SER A 107 -32.13 -0.76 13.80
N GLY A 108 -31.83 -1.42 12.67
CA GLY A 108 -31.85 -2.87 12.50
C GLY A 108 -30.52 -3.57 12.75
N GLY A 109 -29.46 -2.83 13.09
CA GLY A 109 -28.11 -3.37 13.30
C GLY A 109 -27.05 -2.69 12.43
N MET A 110 -25.95 -3.40 12.16
CA MET A 110 -24.88 -2.92 11.30
C MET A 110 -25.06 -3.42 9.86
N GLU A 111 -25.09 -2.50 8.92
CA GLU A 111 -25.07 -2.79 7.48
C GLU A 111 -23.63 -2.74 6.96
N LEU A 112 -23.27 -3.67 6.08
CA LEU A 112 -21.97 -3.75 5.43
C LEU A 112 -22.14 -3.64 3.92
N HIS A 113 -21.30 -2.83 3.28
CA HIS A 113 -21.33 -2.65 1.82
C HIS A 113 -19.93 -2.72 1.21
N HIS A 114 -19.71 -3.67 0.32
CA HIS A 114 -18.45 -3.81 -0.43
C HIS A 114 -18.49 -3.12 -1.79
N GLY A 115 -19.07 -1.91 -1.84
CA GLY A 115 -19.23 -1.14 -3.07
C GLY A 115 -17.95 -0.44 -3.56
N MET A 116 -16.84 -0.56 -2.82
CA MET A 116 -15.55 -0.03 -3.25
C MET A 116 -14.98 -0.95 -4.33
N VAL A 117 -14.65 -0.38 -5.49
CA VAL A 117 -14.10 -1.12 -6.63
C VAL A 117 -12.74 -0.58 -7.02
N ARG A 118 -11.91 -1.43 -7.62
CA ARG A 118 -10.63 -1.06 -8.22
C ARG A 118 -10.34 -1.90 -9.46
N ASN A 119 -9.42 -1.42 -10.30
CA ASN A 119 -8.78 -2.25 -11.31
C ASN A 119 -7.85 -3.26 -10.62
N HIS A 120 -7.63 -4.42 -11.25
CA HIS A 120 -6.75 -5.45 -10.71
C HIS A 120 -6.28 -6.39 -11.82
N LEU A 121 -4.99 -6.32 -12.18
CA LEU A 121 -4.35 -7.12 -13.23
C LEU A 121 -5.02 -7.05 -14.61
N ASP A 122 -5.90 -6.06 -14.80
CA ASP A 122 -6.62 -5.77 -16.03
C ASP A 122 -7.13 -4.32 -15.93
N PRO A 123 -6.57 -3.36 -16.67
CA PRO A 123 -6.97 -1.96 -16.58
C PRO A 123 -8.38 -1.71 -17.15
N THR A 124 -8.97 -2.70 -17.83
CA THR A 124 -10.31 -2.61 -18.44
C THR A 124 -11.42 -3.17 -17.56
N ARG A 125 -11.08 -3.82 -16.44
CA ARG A 125 -12.05 -4.48 -15.56
C ARG A 125 -11.90 -4.02 -14.12
N THR A 126 -13.03 -3.65 -13.53
CA THR A 126 -13.12 -3.38 -12.10
C THR A 126 -13.67 -4.58 -11.35
N LYS A 127 -13.16 -4.82 -10.15
CA LYS A 127 -13.72 -5.76 -9.18
C LYS A 127 -13.93 -5.06 -7.85
N ALA A 128 -14.78 -5.64 -6.99
CA ALA A 128 -14.83 -5.22 -5.60
C ALA A 128 -13.42 -5.30 -4.98
N PHE A 129 -13.09 -4.33 -4.13
CA PHE A 129 -11.78 -4.23 -3.47
C PHE A 129 -11.69 -5.27 -2.35
N ILE A 130 -11.60 -6.53 -2.76
CA ILE A 130 -11.57 -7.73 -1.94
C ILE A 130 -10.60 -8.72 -2.58
N HIS A 131 -9.61 -9.11 -1.81
CA HIS A 131 -8.56 -10.06 -2.15
C HIS A 131 -8.53 -11.07 -1.01
N PRO A 132 -9.37 -12.12 -1.02
CA PRO A 132 -9.43 -13.08 0.09
C PRO A 132 -8.15 -13.93 0.20
N GLU A 133 -7.40 -14.04 -0.89
CA GLU A 133 -6.10 -14.69 -0.96
C GLU A 133 -5.04 -13.67 -1.39
N TRP A 134 -3.76 -13.99 -1.11
CA TRP A 134 -2.62 -13.19 -1.56
C TRP A 134 -2.53 -13.18 -3.08
N THR A 135 -2.50 -11.99 -3.68
CA THR A 135 -2.31 -11.77 -5.13
C THR A 135 -1.34 -10.63 -5.36
N VAL A 136 -0.72 -10.57 -6.54
CA VAL A 136 0.01 -9.38 -7.00
C VAL A 136 -0.91 -8.17 -6.96
N ASP A 137 -0.43 -7.06 -6.43
CA ASP A 137 -1.13 -5.78 -6.34
C ASP A 137 -0.69 -4.86 -7.48
N SER A 138 -1.37 -4.97 -8.61
CA SER A 138 -1.17 -4.11 -9.77
C SER A 138 -2.50 -3.85 -10.45
N ASP A 139 -2.65 -2.64 -10.97
CA ASP A 139 -3.82 -2.26 -11.78
C ASP A 139 -3.68 -2.73 -13.24
N ASP A 140 -2.47 -3.15 -13.64
CA ASP A 140 -2.12 -3.65 -14.97
C ASP A 140 -1.59 -5.09 -14.89
N LYS A 141 -1.50 -5.76 -16.04
CA LYS A 141 -0.99 -7.12 -16.14
C LYS A 141 0.48 -7.24 -15.75
N ASP A 142 1.26 -6.18 -15.90
CA ASP A 142 2.64 -6.17 -15.44
C ASP A 142 2.66 -6.15 -13.90
N PRO A 143 3.28 -7.17 -13.25
CA PRO A 143 3.31 -7.27 -11.80
C PRO A 143 4.24 -6.24 -11.13
N VAL A 144 5.06 -5.52 -11.90
CA VAL A 144 5.93 -4.48 -11.33
C VAL A 144 5.10 -3.32 -10.84
N TYR A 145 5.32 -3.00 -9.58
CA TYR A 145 4.59 -1.95 -8.89
C TYR A 145 4.94 -0.59 -9.50
N ASN A 146 3.91 0.21 -9.81
CA ASN A 146 4.02 1.49 -10.51
C ASN A 146 4.66 1.41 -11.92
N THR A 147 4.41 0.34 -12.69
CA THR A 147 4.82 0.27 -14.10
C THR A 147 4.08 1.26 -15.00
N HIS A 148 4.66 1.60 -16.16
CA HIS A 148 4.03 2.49 -17.13
C HIS A 148 3.08 1.74 -18.06
N ILE A 149 1.77 1.77 -17.76
CA ILE A 149 0.72 1.04 -18.51
C ILE A 149 0.82 1.25 -20.04
N SER A 150 1.07 2.47 -20.52
CA SER A 150 1.18 2.75 -21.97
C SER A 150 2.57 2.50 -22.58
N HIS A 151 3.59 2.19 -21.78
CA HIS A 151 4.97 1.97 -22.21
C HIS A 151 5.57 0.78 -21.42
N PRO A 152 5.16 -0.47 -21.72
CA PRO A 152 5.50 -1.64 -20.92
C PRO A 152 7.00 -1.98 -20.89
N ASP A 153 7.78 -1.43 -21.82
CA ASP A 153 9.25 -1.55 -21.83
C ASP A 153 9.94 -0.62 -20.81
N GLU A 154 9.20 0.35 -20.24
CA GLU A 154 9.72 1.35 -19.30
C GLU A 154 9.27 1.09 -17.86
N ARG A 155 9.49 -0.15 -17.36
CA ARG A 155 9.04 -0.60 -16.02
C ARG A 155 9.55 0.27 -14.85
N HIS A 156 10.66 0.98 -15.03
CA HIS A 156 11.24 1.86 -14.01
C HIS A 156 10.82 3.33 -14.17
N PHE A 157 10.02 3.70 -15.17
CA PHE A 157 9.76 5.11 -15.50
C PHE A 157 9.25 5.91 -14.30
N PHE A 158 8.29 5.35 -13.56
CA PHE A 158 7.66 5.99 -12.39
C PHE A 158 8.38 5.72 -11.07
N MET A 159 9.48 4.97 -11.07
CA MET A 159 10.36 4.92 -9.91
C MET A 159 10.88 6.33 -9.61
N GLN A 160 10.99 6.64 -8.34
CA GLN A 160 11.29 7.99 -7.86
C GLN A 160 12.71 8.08 -7.29
N TRP A 161 13.22 9.31 -7.25
CA TRP A 161 14.45 9.68 -6.55
C TRP A 161 14.35 11.12 -6.02
N ASN A 162 15.20 11.47 -5.04
CA ASN A 162 15.26 12.82 -4.46
C ASN A 162 16.70 13.33 -4.43
N ASP A 163 16.84 14.65 -4.37
CA ASP A 163 18.14 15.30 -4.21
C ASP A 163 18.76 15.04 -2.82
N ASN A 164 17.92 14.98 -1.78
CA ASN A 164 18.32 14.79 -0.39
C ASN A 164 17.92 13.39 0.13
N GLU A 165 18.88 12.55 0.51
CA GLU A 165 18.65 11.18 0.98
C GLU A 165 17.91 11.07 2.33
N GLY A 166 17.99 12.12 3.16
CA GLY A 166 17.33 12.16 4.47
C GLY A 166 15.91 12.68 4.42
N GLU A 167 15.47 13.22 3.28
CA GLU A 167 14.19 13.90 3.14
C GLU A 167 13.36 13.21 2.07
N PHE A 168 12.41 12.38 2.50
CA PHE A 168 11.39 11.88 1.58
C PHE A 168 10.41 13.03 1.30
N PRO A 169 10.03 13.23 0.03
CA PRO A 169 9.40 14.46 -0.40
C PRO A 169 7.95 14.46 0.07
N LYS A 170 7.53 15.61 0.60
CA LYS A 170 6.14 15.80 1.07
C LYS A 170 5.09 15.75 -0.03
N ARG A 171 5.48 15.73 -1.32
CA ARG A 171 4.55 15.86 -2.45
C ARG A 171 4.76 14.87 -3.60
N ARG A 172 5.99 14.52 -3.97
CA ARG A 172 6.44 13.46 -4.91
C ARG A 172 7.93 13.69 -5.25
N GLY A 173 8.67 12.64 -5.54
CA GLY A 173 10.05 12.72 -6.00
C GLY A 173 10.17 12.96 -7.51
N ASN A 174 11.41 13.12 -7.96
CA ASN A 174 11.74 13.15 -9.39
C ASN A 174 11.56 11.75 -9.99
N LEU A 175 11.06 11.68 -11.23
CA LEU A 175 10.84 10.40 -11.92
C LEU A 175 12.11 9.95 -12.64
N TYR A 176 12.47 8.69 -12.49
CA TYR A 176 13.65 8.10 -13.13
C TYR A 176 13.59 8.16 -14.66
N GLY A 177 12.40 7.94 -15.25
CA GLY A 177 12.21 8.04 -16.68
C GLY A 177 12.40 9.45 -17.26
N LYS A 178 12.44 10.49 -16.41
CA LYS A 178 12.65 11.88 -16.83
C LYS A 178 14.08 12.37 -16.64
N ALA A 179 14.78 11.85 -15.64
CA ALA A 179 16.16 12.24 -15.32
C ALA A 179 16.82 11.17 -14.45
N LEU A 180 18.14 11.05 -14.59
CA LEU A 180 18.95 10.17 -13.73
C LEU A 180 19.10 10.76 -12.33
N PRO A 181 19.06 9.92 -11.27
CA PRO A 181 19.30 10.37 -9.91
C PRO A 181 20.77 10.81 -9.71
N PRO A 182 21.07 11.61 -8.68
CA PRO A 182 22.44 11.98 -8.32
C PRO A 182 23.23 10.79 -7.75
N LYS A 183 22.55 9.71 -7.36
CA LYS A 183 23.11 8.48 -6.79
C LYS A 183 22.37 7.26 -7.34
N PRO A 184 23.00 6.07 -7.39
CA PRO A 184 22.38 4.85 -7.92
C PRO A 184 21.33 4.28 -6.96
N ARG A 185 20.29 5.05 -6.65
CA ARG A 185 19.22 4.71 -5.71
C ARG A 185 17.88 5.11 -6.29
N LEU A 186 16.90 4.20 -6.20
CA LEU A 186 15.52 4.43 -6.59
C LEU A 186 14.59 3.99 -5.48
N TYR A 187 13.41 4.60 -5.43
CA TYR A 187 12.36 4.23 -4.49
C TYR A 187 10.98 4.26 -5.13
N THR A 188 10.04 3.60 -4.48
CA THR A 188 8.61 3.69 -4.76
C THR A 188 7.85 3.98 -3.47
N THR A 189 6.60 4.42 -3.62
CA THR A 189 5.72 4.75 -2.51
C THR A 189 4.35 4.15 -2.73
N ASP A 190 3.77 3.59 -1.67
CA ASP A 190 2.36 3.18 -1.67
C ASP A 190 1.58 3.97 -0.62
N LEU A 191 0.39 4.42 -1.03
CA LEU A 191 -0.56 5.18 -0.21
C LEU A 191 -1.96 4.60 -0.47
N PRO A 192 -2.28 3.42 0.10
CA PRO A 192 -3.57 2.79 -0.09
C PRO A 192 -4.70 3.64 0.47
N THR A 193 -5.94 3.25 0.14
CA THR A 193 -7.15 3.91 0.64
C THR A 193 -7.10 4.09 2.17
N GLN A 194 -7.49 5.27 2.63
CA GLN A 194 -7.60 5.60 4.05
C GLN A 194 -8.96 5.16 4.60
N ALA A 195 -8.99 4.74 5.86
CA ALA A 195 -10.24 4.58 6.58
C ALA A 195 -10.74 5.95 7.03
N MET A 196 -12.04 6.17 7.03
CA MET A 196 -12.65 7.45 7.45
C MET A 196 -14.08 7.24 7.92
N ALA A 197 -14.54 8.06 8.84
CA ALA A 197 -15.92 8.03 9.34
C ALA A 197 -16.51 9.43 9.32
N SER A 198 -17.75 9.54 8.85
CA SER A 198 -18.48 10.80 8.75
C SER A 198 -19.95 10.62 9.16
N ILE A 199 -20.53 11.68 9.70
CA ILE A 199 -21.96 11.76 10.00
C ILE A 199 -22.69 12.24 8.75
N TYR A 200 -23.74 11.52 8.37
CA TYR A 200 -24.62 11.91 7.26
C TYR A 200 -25.75 12.83 7.75
N HIS A 201 -26.44 13.50 6.82
CA HIS A 201 -27.52 14.44 7.14
C HIS A 201 -28.65 13.85 8.00
N ASP A 202 -28.86 12.54 7.95
CA ASP A 202 -29.86 11.83 8.77
C ASP A 202 -29.34 11.40 10.15
N GLY A 203 -28.13 11.84 10.53
CA GLY A 203 -27.47 11.50 11.79
C GLY A 203 -26.82 10.12 11.80
N SER A 204 -26.92 9.33 10.73
CA SER A 204 -26.25 8.03 10.67
C SER A 204 -24.75 8.18 10.44
N ILE A 205 -23.97 7.31 11.08
CA ILE A 205 -22.52 7.25 10.89
C ILE A 205 -22.22 6.24 9.79
N TRP A 206 -21.49 6.71 8.79
CA TRP A 206 -20.92 5.86 7.75
C TRP A 206 -19.42 5.84 7.91
N ALA A 207 -18.83 4.66 7.78
CA ALA A 207 -17.40 4.49 7.79
C ALA A 207 -16.92 3.71 6.57
N ILE A 208 -15.80 4.16 5.99
CA ILE A 208 -14.93 3.37 5.12
C ILE A 208 -13.91 2.69 6.02
N ASN A 209 -13.90 1.37 5.97
CA ASN A 209 -13.03 0.50 6.75
C ASN A 209 -11.97 -0.09 5.83
N VAL A 210 -10.75 -0.17 6.35
CA VAL A 210 -9.61 -0.73 5.63
C VAL A 210 -9.06 -1.87 6.47
N SER A 211 -8.93 -3.04 5.86
CA SER A 211 -8.32 -4.21 6.47
C SER A 211 -7.47 -4.88 5.40
N LEU A 212 -6.28 -4.33 5.17
CA LEU A 212 -5.34 -4.75 4.13
C LEU A 212 -4.00 -5.14 4.73
N GLU A 213 -3.48 -6.27 4.26
CA GLU A 213 -2.12 -6.72 4.43
C GLU A 213 -1.41 -6.66 3.09
N PHE A 214 -0.14 -6.26 3.14
CA PHE A 214 0.70 -6.11 1.97
C PHE A 214 2.04 -6.78 2.20
N ARG A 215 2.66 -7.19 1.10
CA ARG A 215 4.04 -7.65 1.08
C ARG A 215 4.74 -6.99 -0.10
N MET A 216 5.71 -6.12 0.18
CA MET A 216 6.54 -5.51 -0.85
C MET A 216 7.84 -6.30 -0.98
N CYS A 217 8.18 -6.76 -2.17
CA CYS A 217 9.38 -7.55 -2.42
C CYS A 217 10.23 -6.93 -3.54
N LEU A 218 11.55 -6.94 -3.36
CA LEU A 218 12.51 -6.58 -4.40
C LEU A 218 12.93 -7.86 -5.15
N TYR A 219 12.82 -7.84 -6.46
CA TYR A 219 13.22 -8.91 -7.36
C TYR A 219 14.24 -8.41 -8.36
N ARG A 220 14.91 -9.34 -9.05
CA ARG A 220 15.58 -9.03 -10.31
C ARG A 220 14.55 -8.88 -11.42
N GLU A 221 14.68 -7.84 -12.24
CA GLU A 221 13.73 -7.54 -13.32
C GLU A 221 13.56 -8.71 -14.29
N LYS A 222 14.68 -9.31 -14.72
CA LYS A 222 14.70 -10.42 -15.66
C LYS A 222 13.96 -11.68 -15.17
N ASP A 223 13.80 -11.83 -13.86
CA ASP A 223 13.15 -12.99 -13.24
C ASP A 223 11.63 -12.75 -13.09
N ILE A 224 11.14 -11.57 -13.46
CA ILE A 224 9.75 -11.15 -13.35
C ILE A 224 9.10 -11.04 -14.73
N PRO A 225 8.03 -11.81 -15.01
CA PRO A 225 7.36 -11.75 -16.31
C PRO A 225 6.78 -10.35 -16.57
N LYS A 226 6.58 -10.02 -17.85
CA LYS A 226 5.96 -8.77 -18.28
C LYS A 226 4.44 -8.75 -18.08
N GLU A 227 3.80 -9.92 -18.00
CA GLU A 227 2.37 -10.06 -17.73
C GLU A 227 2.15 -11.25 -16.78
N VAL A 228 1.20 -11.12 -15.85
CA VAL A 228 0.70 -12.21 -15.01
C VAL A 228 -0.81 -12.32 -15.13
N ALA A 229 -1.35 -13.52 -15.02
CA ALA A 229 -2.78 -13.72 -14.92
C ALA A 229 -3.26 -13.47 -13.48
N ILE A 230 -4.56 -13.22 -13.32
CA ILE A 230 -5.21 -13.19 -12.01
C ILE A 230 -4.89 -14.51 -11.27
N ASP A 231 -4.60 -14.42 -9.97
CA ASP A 231 -4.23 -15.54 -9.09
C ASP A 231 -2.89 -16.21 -9.42
N THR A 232 -2.04 -15.60 -10.26
CA THR A 232 -0.68 -16.10 -10.50
C THR A 232 0.26 -15.69 -9.37
N HIS A 233 0.97 -16.66 -8.82
CA HIS A 233 2.09 -16.41 -7.92
C HIS A 233 3.41 -16.32 -8.71
N ILE A 234 4.22 -15.33 -8.40
CA ILE A 234 5.58 -15.23 -8.96
C ILE A 234 6.45 -16.25 -8.24
N MET A 235 7.04 -17.17 -9.03
CA MET A 235 7.85 -18.27 -8.51
C MET A 235 9.32 -17.89 -8.26
N ALA A 236 9.76 -16.73 -8.77
CA ALA A 236 11.11 -16.23 -8.53
C ALA A 236 11.35 -15.99 -7.04
N GLU A 237 12.59 -16.17 -6.59
CA GLU A 237 12.99 -15.86 -5.22
C GLU A 237 13.29 -14.35 -5.09
N PRO A 238 12.64 -13.62 -4.17
CA PRO A 238 12.93 -12.22 -3.94
C PRO A 238 14.26 -12.04 -3.20
N LEU A 239 14.92 -10.90 -3.46
CA LEU A 239 16.11 -10.49 -2.73
C LEU A 239 15.78 -10.15 -1.27
N ALA A 240 14.65 -9.49 -1.07
CA ALA A 240 14.09 -9.14 0.23
C ALA A 240 12.59 -8.90 0.09
N CYS A 241 11.86 -9.16 1.17
CA CYS A 241 10.45 -8.80 1.31
C CYS A 241 10.22 -8.09 2.64
N PHE A 242 9.17 -7.29 2.67
CA PHE A 242 8.71 -6.60 3.86
C PHE A 242 7.19 -6.65 3.93
N ASP A 243 6.69 -7.22 5.02
CA ASP A 243 5.27 -7.32 5.30
C ASP A 243 4.82 -6.06 6.04
N TRP A 244 3.73 -5.45 5.59
CA TRP A 244 3.18 -4.25 6.19
C TRP A 244 1.65 -4.25 6.08
N ARG A 245 0.99 -3.32 6.79
CA ARG A 245 -0.47 -3.33 6.91
C ARG A 245 -1.05 -1.92 6.86
N SER A 246 -2.22 -1.81 6.27
CA SER A 246 -3.13 -0.67 6.46
C SER A 246 -4.41 -1.23 7.06
N SER A 247 -4.64 -0.98 8.36
CA SER A 247 -5.74 -1.57 9.11
C SER A 247 -6.38 -0.53 10.02
N ALA A 248 -7.64 -0.21 9.75
CA ALA A 248 -8.47 0.67 10.55
C ALA A 248 -9.94 0.33 10.27
N VAL A 249 -10.62 -0.19 11.29
CA VAL A 249 -12.03 -0.62 11.22
C VAL A 249 -12.84 0.10 12.27
N TYR A 250 -13.89 0.79 11.85
CA TYR A 250 -14.73 1.62 12.70
C TYR A 250 -15.64 0.76 13.58
N ASN A 251 -15.52 0.97 14.88
CA ASN A 251 -16.37 0.42 15.90
C ASN A 251 -17.52 1.40 16.18
N HIS A 252 -18.73 1.07 15.69
CA HIS A 252 -19.90 1.95 15.80
C HIS A 252 -20.41 2.12 17.24
N GLU A 253 -20.18 1.14 18.11
CA GLU A 253 -20.55 1.23 19.52
C GLU A 253 -19.61 2.17 20.27
N MET A 254 -18.30 2.01 20.05
CA MET A 254 -17.26 2.81 20.70
C MET A 254 -16.99 4.14 19.98
N LYS A 255 -17.56 4.35 18.80
CA LYS A 255 -17.40 5.52 17.92
C LYS A 255 -15.93 5.87 17.61
N ARG A 256 -15.12 4.86 17.35
CA ARG A 256 -13.68 5.02 17.06
C ARG A 256 -13.18 3.97 16.08
N PHE A 257 -12.01 4.20 15.49
CA PHE A 257 -11.31 3.18 14.71
C PHE A 257 -10.52 2.26 15.65
N ASP A 258 -10.76 0.95 15.49
CA ASP A 258 -9.88 -0.09 16.01
C ASP A 258 -8.83 -0.45 14.93
N THR A 259 -7.69 -1.01 15.34
CA THR A 259 -6.61 -1.46 14.44
C THR A 259 -6.40 -2.98 14.55
N PRO A 260 -7.27 -3.80 13.92
CA PRO A 260 -7.13 -5.24 13.94
C PRO A 260 -5.74 -5.69 13.45
N THR A 261 -5.17 -6.69 14.12
CA THR A 261 -3.86 -7.28 13.76
C THR A 261 -3.97 -8.38 12.70
N THR A 262 -5.18 -8.72 12.27
CA THR A 262 -5.48 -9.73 11.25
C THR A 262 -6.57 -9.23 10.34
N ILE A 263 -6.69 -9.82 9.15
CA ILE A 263 -7.81 -9.57 8.24
C ILE A 263 -9.14 -9.83 8.96
N VAL A 264 -10.05 -8.87 8.90
CA VAL A 264 -11.36 -8.99 9.55
C VAL A 264 -12.30 -9.93 8.79
N PRO A 265 -13.24 -10.63 9.45
CA PRO A 265 -14.13 -11.59 8.80
C PRO A 265 -14.97 -11.02 7.64
N GLN A 266 -15.24 -9.72 7.64
CA GLN A 266 -15.95 -9.03 6.58
C GLN A 266 -15.23 -9.13 5.22
N CYS A 267 -13.92 -9.39 5.21
CA CYS A 267 -13.14 -9.56 3.99
C CYS A 267 -13.17 -10.98 3.42
N THR A 268 -13.61 -11.98 4.19
CA THR A 268 -13.67 -13.39 3.74
C THR A 268 -15.09 -13.82 3.35
N GLN A 269 -16.11 -13.11 3.81
CA GLN A 269 -17.53 -13.49 3.65
C GLN A 269 -18.09 -13.35 2.22
N MET A 270 -17.41 -12.67 1.30
CA MET A 270 -17.94 -12.42 -0.06
C MET A 270 -17.74 -13.56 -1.06
N ALA A 271 -17.00 -14.62 -0.73
CA ALA A 271 -16.97 -15.84 -1.56
C ALA A 271 -18.38 -16.46 -1.75
N ALA A 272 -19.36 -16.05 -0.93
CA ALA A 272 -20.72 -16.59 -0.92
C ALA A 272 -21.80 -15.65 -1.49
N LEU A 273 -21.49 -14.41 -1.91
CA LEU A 273 -22.52 -13.53 -2.45
C LEU A 273 -22.72 -13.81 -3.96
N PRO A 274 -23.95 -14.13 -4.39
CA PRO A 274 -24.22 -14.32 -5.80
C PRO A 274 -23.92 -13.04 -6.56
N ARG A 275 -23.13 -13.14 -7.65
CA ARG A 275 -22.94 -12.03 -8.57
C ARG A 275 -24.32 -11.60 -9.05
N ARG A 276 -24.62 -10.31 -9.10
CA ARG A 276 -25.89 -9.81 -9.65
C ARG A 276 -25.64 -8.94 -10.87
N ASN A 277 -26.45 -9.08 -11.92
CA ASN A 277 -26.35 -8.22 -13.10
C ASN A 277 -26.91 -6.81 -12.79
N ALA A 278 -26.79 -5.88 -13.76
CA ALA A 278 -27.30 -4.51 -13.63
C ALA A 278 -28.83 -4.41 -13.39
N LYS A 279 -29.56 -5.52 -13.49
CA LYS A 279 -30.99 -5.64 -13.18
C LYS A 279 -31.24 -6.30 -11.81
N GLY A 280 -30.20 -6.60 -11.04
CA GLY A 280 -30.29 -7.24 -9.72
C GLY A 280 -30.50 -8.76 -9.75
N GLU A 281 -30.40 -9.39 -10.92
CA GLU A 281 -30.59 -10.84 -11.09
C GLU A 281 -29.31 -11.59 -10.77
N THR A 282 -29.46 -12.73 -10.09
CA THR A 282 -28.33 -13.58 -9.71
C THR A 282 -27.71 -14.22 -10.95
N LEU A 283 -26.45 -13.95 -11.21
CA LEU A 283 -25.61 -14.56 -12.23
C LEU A 283 -25.13 -15.94 -11.72
N PRO A 284 -25.07 -16.95 -12.61
CA PRO A 284 -24.51 -18.26 -12.27
C PRO A 284 -23.03 -18.17 -11.88
#